data_AF-A0A960UH37-F1
#
_entry.id   AF-A0A960UH37-F1
#
_cell.length_a   1.000
_cell.length_b   1.000
_cell.length_c   1.000
_cell.angle_alpha   90.00
_cell.angle_beta   90.00
_cell.angle_gamma   90.00
#
_symmetry.space_group_name_H-M   'P 1'
#
loop_
_entity.id
_entity.type
_entity.pdbx_description
1 polymer ?
#
loop_
_entity_poly.entity_id
_entity_poly.type
_entity_poly.pdbx_seq_one_letter_code
_entity_poly.pdbx_strand_id
1 'polypeptide(L)'
;MRKTLSTALLVLGLVVLATGAQAARQDNDGFLYGTVVTDSGKEYTGFLRWNADEEAFWDDLFHSAKTKLPYIDEVDRADRRRDRKKHTNIKIFGFRVNVESDDWAGDDSRVFIARFGDIERITVKGDDAARLDMKGGESLDVEGYANDVGATILVKDAGLGEIELHWDNIDTIRFAAAPRGADPGEQRLYGKLETRIGSFEGFIQWDKEECLASDRLDGETEDGELSIPMGSIARIERHGSQGCEVTLKDGRDYRLRGSNDVNDDNRGIMVEDKRYGRVVIYWDEFDRLDFEDRKDSGRGYDDYKGQKPLSGTVVGKDGEKHRGRIVFDLDESANWEMLNGNWRDAEYNIPFALVARIEPGRDESRVLLRGGEELWLEDSQDVTENNDGLLIFDQGDADPLYLRWQQIESIEFGD
;
A
#
# COMPACT_ATOMS: atom_id res chain seq x y z
N MET A 1 -65.71 -63.73 -4.89
CA MET A 1 -65.66 -62.52 -4.04
C MET A 1 -64.54 -62.70 -3.02
N ARG A 2 -63.38 -62.10 -3.25
CA ARG A 2 -62.85 -60.93 -2.52
C ARG A 2 -62.53 -61.20 -1.04
N LYS A 3 -61.22 -61.27 -0.72
CA LYS A 3 -60.45 -60.49 0.30
C LYS A 3 -59.30 -61.33 0.86
N THR A 4 -58.12 -61.28 0.24
CA THR A 4 -56.97 -60.39 0.54
C THR A 4 -56.26 -60.74 1.85
N LEU A 5 -55.13 -61.44 1.70
CA LEU A 5 -54.03 -61.52 2.67
C LEU A 5 -53.47 -60.11 2.93
N SER A 6 -53.29 -59.76 4.21
CA SER A 6 -52.46 -58.64 4.64
C SER A 6 -51.00 -59.07 4.60
N THR A 7 -50.27 -58.63 3.58
CA THR A 7 -48.81 -58.70 3.53
C THR A 7 -48.27 -57.38 4.04
N ALA A 8 -47.57 -57.40 5.17
CA ALA A 8 -46.78 -56.28 5.65
C ALA A 8 -45.62 -56.04 4.67
N LEU A 9 -45.56 -54.85 4.08
CA LEU A 9 -44.38 -54.38 3.34
C LEU A 9 -43.64 -53.36 4.20
N LEU A 10 -42.43 -53.75 4.62
CA LEU A 10 -41.44 -52.90 5.24
C LEU A 10 -40.91 -51.93 4.16
N VAL A 11 -41.19 -50.63 4.30
CA VAL A 11 -40.54 -49.59 3.47
C VAL A 11 -39.33 -49.10 4.25
N LEU A 12 -38.15 -49.56 3.85
CA LEU A 12 -36.86 -49.06 4.32
C LEU A 12 -36.59 -47.72 3.61
N GLY A 13 -36.88 -46.61 4.28
CA GLY A 13 -36.54 -45.27 3.78
C GLY A 13 -35.05 -45.02 3.91
N LEU A 14 -34.32 -45.05 2.79
CA LEU A 14 -32.95 -44.59 2.73
C LEU A 14 -32.96 -43.06 2.70
N VAL A 15 -32.83 -42.42 3.86
CA VAL A 15 -32.58 -40.98 3.94
C VAL A 15 -31.09 -40.77 3.69
N VAL A 16 -30.74 -40.42 2.44
CA VAL A 16 -29.43 -39.85 2.14
C VAL A 16 -29.44 -38.43 2.69
N LEU A 17 -28.92 -38.27 3.91
CA LEU A 17 -28.52 -36.95 4.40
C LEU A 17 -27.34 -36.50 3.54
N ALA A 18 -27.63 -35.75 2.48
CA ALA A 18 -26.63 -34.93 1.83
C ALA A 18 -26.21 -33.86 2.84
N THR A 19 -25.24 -34.18 3.69
CA THR A 19 -24.44 -33.18 4.38
C THR A 19 -23.61 -32.52 3.29
N GLY A 20 -24.18 -31.50 2.64
CA GLY A 20 -23.39 -30.53 1.92
C GLY A 20 -22.41 -29.96 2.95
N ALA A 21 -21.13 -30.32 2.82
CA ALA A 21 -20.09 -29.56 3.47
C ALA A 21 -20.24 -28.14 2.94
N GLN A 22 -20.86 -27.28 3.75
CA GLN A 22 -20.86 -25.86 3.49
C GLN A 22 -19.39 -25.49 3.68
N ALA A 23 -18.64 -25.45 2.56
CA ALA A 23 -17.27 -24.97 2.56
C ALA A 23 -17.28 -23.67 3.34
N ALA A 24 -16.44 -23.58 4.38
CA ALA A 24 -16.32 -22.37 5.16
C ALA A 24 -16.02 -21.24 4.17
N ARG A 25 -16.95 -20.29 4.07
CA ARG A 25 -16.86 -19.19 3.10
C ARG A 25 -15.56 -18.44 3.36
N GLN A 26 -14.75 -18.25 2.32
CA GLN A 26 -13.60 -17.35 2.42
C GLN A 26 -14.11 -15.93 2.67
N ASP A 27 -13.40 -15.25 3.55
CA ASP A 27 -13.62 -13.86 3.88
C ASP A 27 -12.78 -13.02 2.92
N ASN A 28 -13.42 -12.58 1.84
CA ASN A 28 -12.78 -11.93 0.71
C ASN A 28 -12.89 -10.40 0.79
N ASP A 29 -13.20 -9.87 1.98
CA ASP A 29 -13.44 -8.44 2.17
C ASP A 29 -12.23 -7.58 1.79
N GLY A 30 -11.02 -8.14 1.86
CA GLY A 30 -9.75 -7.49 1.51
C GLY A 30 -9.51 -7.21 0.03
N PHE A 31 -10.26 -7.85 -0.89
CA PHE A 31 -10.07 -7.62 -2.33
C PHE A 31 -10.65 -6.28 -2.78
N LEU A 32 -9.98 -5.63 -3.74
CA LEU A 32 -10.51 -4.46 -4.42
C LEU A 32 -11.82 -4.80 -5.11
N TYR A 33 -12.81 -3.93 -4.92
CA TYR A 33 -14.12 -4.07 -5.52
C TYR A 33 -14.69 -2.69 -5.83
N GLY A 34 -15.38 -2.57 -6.96
CA GLY A 34 -15.94 -1.29 -7.34
C GLY A 34 -16.65 -1.29 -8.67
N THR A 35 -17.01 -0.09 -9.10
CA THR A 35 -17.64 0.18 -10.39
C THR A 35 -16.69 1.03 -11.23
N VAL A 36 -16.34 0.55 -12.41
CA VAL A 36 -15.61 1.31 -13.43
C VAL A 36 -16.63 1.85 -14.45
N VAL A 37 -16.60 3.16 -14.65
CA VAL A 37 -17.45 3.89 -15.61
C VAL A 37 -16.58 4.31 -16.79
N THR A 38 -16.96 3.94 -18.01
CA THR A 38 -16.22 4.29 -19.22
C THR A 38 -16.61 5.68 -19.74
N ASP A 39 -15.77 6.25 -20.60
CA ASP A 39 -16.00 7.47 -21.37
C ASP A 39 -17.35 7.51 -22.12
N SER A 40 -17.79 6.32 -22.57
CA SER A 40 -19.03 6.05 -23.28
C SER A 40 -20.24 5.86 -22.35
N GLY A 41 -20.03 5.95 -21.04
CA GLY A 41 -21.06 5.84 -20.01
C GLY A 41 -21.50 4.42 -19.69
N LYS A 42 -20.71 3.40 -20.05
CA LYS A 42 -20.96 2.01 -19.62
C LYS A 42 -20.41 1.81 -18.21
N GLU A 43 -21.05 0.94 -17.44
CA GLU A 43 -20.63 0.62 -16.09
C GLU A 43 -20.34 -0.88 -15.98
N TYR A 44 -19.22 -1.22 -15.35
CA TYR A 44 -18.82 -2.59 -15.05
C TYR A 44 -18.52 -2.68 -13.56
N THR A 45 -19.08 -3.67 -12.87
CA THR A 45 -18.98 -3.76 -11.40
C THR A 45 -18.52 -5.14 -10.97
N GLY A 46 -17.44 -5.20 -10.20
CA GLY A 46 -16.80 -6.46 -9.88
C GLY A 46 -15.56 -6.28 -9.02
N PHE A 47 -14.84 -7.39 -8.83
CA PHE A 47 -13.48 -7.33 -8.28
C PHE A 47 -12.55 -6.66 -9.29
N LEU A 48 -11.63 -5.85 -8.79
CA LEU A 48 -10.72 -5.06 -9.60
C LEU A 48 -9.31 -5.63 -9.49
N ARG A 49 -8.56 -5.56 -10.59
CA ARG A 49 -7.12 -5.85 -10.60
C ARG A 49 -6.39 -4.86 -11.52
N TRP A 50 -5.32 -4.27 -11.01
CA TRP A 50 -4.44 -3.39 -11.77
C TRP A 50 -3.46 -4.22 -12.62
N ASN A 51 -3.23 -3.76 -13.86
CA ASN A 51 -2.31 -4.31 -14.86
C ASN A 51 -2.39 -5.84 -15.11
N ALA A 52 -3.51 -6.46 -14.73
CA ALA A 52 -3.82 -7.89 -14.82
C ALA A 52 -3.03 -8.84 -13.89
N ASP A 53 -1.89 -8.41 -13.35
CA ASP A 53 -1.03 -9.17 -12.43
C ASP A 53 -0.62 -8.41 -11.15
N GLU A 54 -0.82 -7.10 -11.07
CA GLU A 54 -0.39 -6.28 -9.93
C GLU A 54 -1.50 -6.15 -8.86
N GLU A 55 -1.89 -4.93 -8.47
CA GLU A 55 -2.66 -4.64 -7.25
C GLU A 55 -4.09 -5.20 -7.31
N ALA A 56 -4.47 -5.86 -6.22
CA ALA A 56 -5.77 -6.54 -6.07
C ALA A 56 -6.40 -6.36 -4.68
N PHE A 57 -5.74 -5.65 -3.74
CA PHE A 57 -6.14 -5.54 -2.35
C PHE A 57 -6.21 -4.10 -1.82
N TRP A 58 -7.02 -3.87 -0.77
CA TRP A 58 -7.22 -2.53 -0.20
C TRP A 58 -6.00 -1.93 0.51
N ASP A 59 -5.05 -2.75 0.95
CA ASP A 59 -3.77 -2.31 1.53
C ASP A 59 -2.67 -2.16 0.46
N ASP A 60 -2.94 -2.50 -0.80
CA ASP A 60 -2.02 -2.17 -1.89
C ASP A 60 -1.84 -0.66 -2.01
N LEU A 61 -0.62 -0.27 -2.40
CA LEU A 61 -0.24 1.13 -2.49
C LEU A 61 -0.45 1.63 -3.91
N PHE A 62 -1.26 2.66 -4.03
CA PHE A 62 -1.36 3.50 -5.21
C PHE A 62 -0.23 4.52 -5.18
N HIS A 63 0.58 4.53 -6.23
CA HIS A 63 1.71 5.42 -6.43
C HIS A 63 1.44 6.40 -7.57
N SER A 64 1.78 7.66 -7.37
CA SER A 64 1.86 8.65 -8.44
C SER A 64 2.70 9.83 -7.97
N ALA A 65 2.54 11.01 -8.55
CA ALA A 65 3.09 12.23 -8.00
C ALA A 65 2.04 13.34 -7.88
N LYS A 66 2.12 14.12 -6.79
CA LYS A 66 1.23 15.27 -6.55
C LYS A 66 1.54 16.34 -7.60
N THR A 67 0.50 16.81 -8.31
CA THR A 67 0.66 17.91 -9.30
C THR A 67 0.81 19.29 -8.64
N LYS A 68 0.47 19.41 -7.35
CA LYS A 68 0.55 20.65 -6.57
C LYS A 68 0.97 20.35 -5.14
N LEU A 69 1.81 21.24 -4.60
CA LEU A 69 2.25 21.21 -3.21
C LEU A 69 1.61 22.39 -2.45
N PRO A 70 0.45 22.19 -1.81
CA PRO A 70 -0.39 23.28 -1.32
C PRO A 70 0.23 24.09 -0.17
N TYR A 71 1.27 23.57 0.49
CA TYR A 71 1.84 24.17 1.69
C TYR A 71 3.14 24.95 1.45
N ILE A 72 3.71 24.92 0.24
CA ILE A 72 4.91 25.71 -0.10
C ILE A 72 4.68 27.21 0.14
N ASP A 73 3.53 27.72 -0.32
CA ASP A 73 3.17 29.13 -0.17
C ASP A 73 3.06 29.57 1.29
N GLU A 74 2.74 28.65 2.21
CA GLU A 74 2.61 28.94 3.63
C GLU A 74 3.97 29.12 4.31
N VAL A 75 5.01 28.41 3.87
CA VAL A 75 6.39 28.61 4.35
C VAL A 75 6.85 30.02 4.05
N ASP A 76 6.65 30.46 2.82
CA ASP A 76 7.00 31.79 2.35
C ASP A 76 6.34 32.89 3.21
N ARG A 77 5.09 32.68 3.64
CA ARG A 77 4.39 33.59 4.57
C ARG A 77 4.93 33.52 6.00
N ALA A 78 5.23 32.32 6.50
CA ALA A 78 5.76 32.12 7.85
C ALA A 78 7.16 32.75 8.00
N ASP A 79 8.06 32.50 7.04
CA ASP A 79 9.43 33.01 7.05
C ASP A 79 9.51 34.54 6.89
N ARG A 80 8.71 35.13 6.00
CA ARG A 80 8.63 36.60 5.81
C ARG A 80 8.24 37.34 7.10
N ARG A 81 7.55 36.69 8.04
CA ARG A 81 7.14 37.30 9.32
C ARG A 81 8.22 37.21 10.40
N ARG A 82 9.04 36.14 10.39
CA ARG A 82 10.11 35.94 11.39
C ARG A 82 11.27 36.92 11.16
N ASP A 83 11.52 37.32 9.91
CA ASP A 83 12.61 38.23 9.55
C ASP A 83 12.14 39.52 8.81
N ARG A 84 11.81 40.58 9.56
CA ARG A 84 11.69 41.94 9.00
C ARG A 84 13.02 42.53 8.48
N LYS A 85 14.14 41.84 8.65
CA LYS A 85 15.47 42.28 8.19
C LYS A 85 16.37 41.08 7.88
N LYS A 86 16.12 40.38 6.78
CA LYS A 86 17.11 39.80 5.85
C LYS A 86 16.37 38.89 4.87
N HIS A 87 16.51 39.17 3.58
CA HIS A 87 16.26 38.17 2.55
C HIS A 87 17.37 37.13 2.66
N THR A 88 17.17 36.11 3.49
CA THR A 88 18.02 34.92 3.50
C THR A 88 17.39 33.89 2.57
N ASN A 89 18.13 33.51 1.54
CA ASN A 89 17.76 32.44 0.61
C ASN A 89 17.57 31.14 1.41
N ILE A 90 16.34 30.68 1.51
CA ILE A 90 16.00 29.39 2.08
C ILE A 90 16.12 28.39 0.93
N LYS A 91 16.97 27.38 1.12
CA LYS A 91 16.96 26.21 0.24
C LYS A 91 15.80 25.35 0.71
N ILE A 92 14.70 25.44 -0.02
CA ILE A 92 13.65 24.43 -0.04
C ILE A 92 13.90 23.70 -1.37
N PHE A 93 13.86 22.37 -1.39
CA PHE A 93 14.00 21.58 -2.63
C PHE A 93 15.34 21.67 -3.40
N GLY A 94 16.46 22.08 -2.78
CA GLY A 94 17.71 22.28 -3.52
C GLY A 94 17.68 23.44 -4.55
N PHE A 95 16.56 24.15 -4.68
CA PHE A 95 16.40 25.33 -5.54
C PHE A 95 16.73 26.64 -4.79
N ARG A 96 17.13 27.65 -5.56
CA ARG A 96 17.23 29.05 -5.09
C ARG A 96 15.88 29.71 -5.35
N VAL A 97 15.13 30.02 -4.28
CA VAL A 97 13.92 30.83 -4.40
C VAL A 97 14.31 32.28 -4.76
N ASN A 98 14.23 32.61 -6.05
CA ASN A 98 14.17 34.00 -6.53
C ASN A 98 12.76 34.24 -7.05
N VAL A 99 12.02 35.10 -6.35
CA VAL A 99 10.69 35.58 -6.74
C VAL A 99 10.85 36.61 -7.85
N GLU A 100 11.05 36.15 -9.08
CA GLU A 100 10.78 36.85 -10.36
C GLU A 100 11.41 36.03 -11.50
N SER A 101 10.62 35.18 -12.17
CA SER A 101 10.61 34.97 -13.63
C SER A 101 9.97 33.62 -13.98
N ASP A 102 9.01 33.67 -14.91
CA ASP A 102 8.59 32.56 -15.77
C ASP A 102 9.82 31.85 -16.34
N ASP A 103 10.06 30.59 -15.98
CA ASP A 103 10.85 29.64 -16.78
C ASP A 103 10.51 28.20 -16.33
N TRP A 104 9.89 27.45 -17.23
CA TRP A 104 9.54 26.04 -17.07
C TRP A 104 10.79 25.16 -17.23
N ALA A 105 11.23 24.50 -16.15
CA ALA A 105 11.98 23.22 -16.10
C ALA A 105 12.55 23.05 -14.67
N GLY A 106 12.25 22.05 -13.86
CA GLY A 106 11.46 20.83 -13.98
C GLY A 106 11.52 20.09 -12.63
N ASP A 107 10.58 19.16 -12.41
CA ASP A 107 10.56 18.18 -11.32
C ASP A 107 10.22 18.71 -9.91
N ASP A 108 8.99 19.21 -9.74
CA ASP A 108 8.42 19.67 -8.46
C ASP A 108 7.27 18.75 -8.00
N SER A 109 7.27 17.49 -8.44
CA SER A 109 6.22 16.52 -8.13
C SER A 109 6.68 15.60 -7.00
N ARG A 110 6.12 15.75 -5.79
CA ARG A 110 6.39 14.80 -4.69
C ARG A 110 5.68 13.49 -4.95
N VAL A 111 6.38 12.40 -4.66
CA VAL A 111 5.82 11.05 -4.72
C VAL A 111 4.59 11.00 -3.83
N PHE A 112 3.48 10.57 -4.42
CA PHE A 112 2.23 10.34 -3.73
C PHE A 112 2.08 8.85 -3.49
N ILE A 113 1.87 8.46 -2.24
CA ILE A 113 1.60 7.08 -1.86
C ILE A 113 0.35 7.05 -0.98
N ALA A 114 -0.62 6.23 -1.36
CA ALA A 114 -1.81 5.97 -0.58
C ALA A 114 -2.23 4.51 -0.68
N ARG A 115 -2.84 3.94 0.36
CA ARG A 115 -3.49 2.65 0.20
C ARG A 115 -4.75 2.81 -0.65
N PHE A 116 -5.07 1.86 -1.52
CA PHE A 116 -6.34 1.87 -2.26
C PHE A 116 -7.56 1.98 -1.34
N GLY A 117 -7.50 1.35 -0.17
CA GLY A 117 -8.54 1.41 0.85
C GLY A 117 -8.80 2.81 1.38
N ASP A 118 -7.85 3.75 1.27
CA ASP A 118 -8.02 5.15 1.67
C ASP A 118 -8.70 6.01 0.59
N ILE A 119 -8.80 5.50 -0.65
CA ILE A 119 -9.38 6.20 -1.80
C ILE A 119 -10.88 5.86 -1.90
N GLU A 120 -11.70 6.88 -2.12
CA GLU A 120 -13.13 6.70 -2.41
C GLU A 120 -13.37 6.57 -3.91
N ARG A 121 -12.72 7.42 -4.70
CA ARG A 121 -12.95 7.54 -6.14
C ARG A 121 -11.70 8.01 -6.86
N ILE A 122 -11.51 7.50 -8.07
CA ILE A 122 -10.54 8.01 -9.05
C ILE A 122 -11.33 8.55 -10.24
N THR A 123 -11.08 9.79 -10.63
CA THR A 123 -11.60 10.38 -11.88
C THR A 123 -10.45 10.64 -12.82
N VAL A 124 -10.46 9.97 -13.98
CA VAL A 124 -9.42 10.09 -14.99
C VAL A 124 -9.45 11.50 -15.59
N LYS A 125 -8.28 12.11 -15.76
CA LYS A 125 -8.10 13.48 -16.31
C LYS A 125 -7.30 13.51 -17.60
N GLY A 126 -6.62 12.43 -17.92
CA GLY A 126 -5.83 12.23 -19.14
C GLY A 126 -5.16 10.87 -19.10
N ASP A 127 -4.31 10.60 -20.09
CA ASP A 127 -3.65 9.30 -20.29
C ASP A 127 -2.81 8.87 -19.09
N ASP A 128 -2.25 9.83 -18.35
CA ASP A 128 -1.40 9.60 -17.18
C ASP A 128 -1.74 10.56 -16.04
N ALA A 129 -3.01 10.97 -15.92
CA ALA A 129 -3.45 11.87 -14.86
C ALA A 129 -4.81 11.47 -14.27
N ALA A 130 -4.98 11.68 -12.97
CA ALA A 130 -6.24 11.48 -12.27
C ALA A 130 -6.47 12.49 -11.14
N ARG A 131 -7.74 12.65 -10.77
CA ARG A 131 -8.14 13.20 -9.49
C ARG A 131 -8.51 12.07 -8.55
N LEU A 132 -7.92 12.05 -7.37
CA LEU A 132 -8.28 11.15 -6.29
C LEU A 132 -9.18 11.89 -5.31
N ASP A 133 -10.36 11.34 -5.03
CA ASP A 133 -11.18 11.76 -3.90
C ASP A 133 -10.96 10.74 -2.76
N MET A 134 -10.39 11.21 -1.66
CA MET A 134 -10.06 10.42 -0.48
C MET A 134 -11.29 10.27 0.43
N LYS A 135 -11.38 9.17 1.18
CA LYS A 135 -12.50 8.94 2.14
C LYS A 135 -12.62 10.01 3.22
N GLY A 136 -11.53 10.71 3.52
CA GLY A 136 -11.47 11.85 4.45
C GLY A 136 -12.11 13.13 3.88
N GLY A 137 -12.53 13.12 2.61
CA GLY A 137 -13.14 14.26 1.92
C GLY A 137 -12.14 15.20 1.24
N GLU A 138 -10.84 14.91 1.32
CA GLU A 138 -9.81 15.58 0.55
C GLU A 138 -9.85 15.13 -0.91
N SER A 139 -9.51 16.04 -1.83
CA SER A 139 -9.28 15.69 -3.22
C SER A 139 -7.92 16.23 -3.66
N LEU A 140 -7.16 15.41 -4.38
CA LEU A 140 -5.89 15.80 -4.98
C LEU A 140 -5.79 15.35 -6.43
N ASP A 141 -5.06 16.13 -7.24
CA ASP A 141 -4.76 15.80 -8.63
C ASP A 141 -3.34 15.21 -8.69
N VAL A 142 -3.21 14.03 -9.31
CA VAL A 142 -1.97 13.26 -9.46
C VAL A 142 -1.67 12.99 -10.94
N GLU A 143 -0.39 12.88 -11.28
CA GLU A 143 0.07 12.64 -12.65
C GLU A 143 1.41 11.89 -12.67
N GLY A 144 1.50 10.82 -13.47
CA GLY A 144 2.72 10.07 -13.74
C GLY A 144 3.41 9.44 -12.54
N TYR A 145 4.75 9.40 -12.62
CA TYR A 145 5.71 8.78 -11.70
C TYR A 145 5.68 7.24 -11.61
N ALA A 146 4.50 6.64 -11.58
CA ALA A 146 4.31 5.19 -11.54
C ALA A 146 3.27 4.73 -12.57
N ASN A 147 3.06 3.42 -12.67
CA ASN A 147 2.15 2.78 -13.62
C ASN A 147 0.72 2.61 -13.11
N ASP A 148 0.40 3.07 -11.89
CA ASP A 148 -0.95 3.03 -11.34
C ASP A 148 -1.92 3.98 -12.06
N VAL A 149 -1.38 5.12 -12.52
CA VAL A 149 -2.04 6.03 -13.45
C VAL A 149 -1.62 5.61 -14.86
N GLY A 150 -2.56 5.59 -15.80
CA GLY A 150 -2.33 5.00 -17.13
C GLY A 150 -2.44 3.47 -17.16
N ALA A 151 -2.77 2.84 -16.03
CA ALA A 151 -2.91 1.39 -15.89
C ALA A 151 -4.03 0.78 -16.75
N THR A 152 -3.94 -0.53 -17.00
CA THR A 152 -5.09 -1.31 -17.46
C THR A 152 -5.82 -1.90 -16.26
N ILE A 153 -7.15 -1.74 -16.22
CA ILE A 153 -7.99 -2.20 -15.12
C ILE A 153 -8.80 -3.40 -15.56
N LEU A 154 -8.59 -4.54 -14.91
CA LEU A 154 -9.41 -5.73 -15.07
C LEU A 154 -10.60 -5.67 -14.10
N VAL A 155 -11.81 -5.83 -14.63
CA VAL A 155 -13.04 -5.96 -13.84
C VAL A 155 -13.59 -7.36 -13.99
N LYS A 156 -13.64 -8.12 -12.90
CA LYS A 156 -14.32 -9.42 -12.85
C LYS A 156 -15.79 -9.23 -12.49
N ASP A 157 -16.58 -8.94 -13.52
CA ASP A 157 -18.02 -8.73 -13.42
C ASP A 157 -18.77 -10.06 -13.29
N ALA A 158 -19.67 -10.16 -12.31
CA ALA A 158 -20.37 -11.40 -12.00
C ALA A 158 -21.29 -11.92 -13.13
N GLY A 159 -21.76 -11.03 -14.01
CA GLY A 159 -22.65 -11.37 -15.13
C GLY A 159 -21.95 -11.48 -16.49
N LEU A 160 -20.83 -10.80 -16.66
CA LEU A 160 -20.12 -10.70 -17.95
C LEU A 160 -18.79 -11.45 -17.98
N GLY A 161 -18.24 -11.82 -16.83
CA GLY A 161 -16.89 -12.37 -16.72
C GLY A 161 -15.84 -11.27 -16.60
N GLU A 162 -14.64 -11.54 -17.12
CA GLU A 162 -13.51 -10.61 -17.07
C GLU A 162 -13.57 -9.60 -18.21
N ILE A 163 -13.35 -8.33 -17.85
CA ILE A 163 -13.40 -7.19 -18.75
C ILE A 163 -12.14 -6.36 -18.52
N GLU A 164 -11.32 -6.24 -19.54
CA GLU A 164 -10.12 -5.42 -19.53
C GLU A 164 -10.44 -4.01 -20.05
N LEU A 165 -10.08 -2.99 -19.29
CA LEU A 165 -10.35 -1.59 -19.59
C LEU A 165 -9.05 -0.80 -19.52
N HIS A 166 -8.62 -0.22 -20.65
CA HIS A 166 -7.48 0.68 -20.66
C HIS A 166 -7.85 2.04 -20.06
N TRP A 167 -6.90 2.67 -19.36
CA TRP A 167 -7.06 3.93 -18.64
C TRP A 167 -7.76 5.03 -19.45
N ASP A 168 -7.36 5.20 -20.71
CA ASP A 168 -7.88 6.19 -21.65
C ASP A 168 -9.36 6.02 -21.99
N ASN A 169 -9.93 4.83 -21.74
CA ASN A 169 -11.35 4.53 -21.92
C ASN A 169 -12.17 4.66 -20.62
N ILE A 170 -11.53 4.95 -19.49
CA ILE A 170 -12.16 5.07 -18.18
C ILE A 170 -12.43 6.55 -17.88
N ASP A 171 -13.65 6.85 -17.43
CA ASP A 171 -14.00 8.17 -16.87
C ASP A 171 -13.79 8.19 -15.36
N THR A 172 -14.34 7.20 -14.66
CA THR A 172 -14.35 7.16 -13.19
C THR A 172 -14.27 5.73 -12.67
N ILE A 173 -13.48 5.52 -11.61
CA ILE A 173 -13.48 4.31 -10.78
C ILE A 173 -14.06 4.65 -9.41
N ARG A 174 -15.10 3.93 -8.98
CA ARG A 174 -15.75 4.11 -7.67
C ARG A 174 -15.55 2.86 -6.83
N PHE A 175 -14.84 3.01 -5.72
CA PHE A 175 -14.57 1.89 -4.82
C PHE A 175 -15.74 1.63 -3.87
N ALA A 176 -15.95 0.37 -3.51
CA ALA A 176 -16.96 -0.05 -2.56
C ALA A 176 -16.59 -1.39 -1.92
N ALA A 177 -17.19 -1.70 -0.76
CA ALA A 177 -17.11 -3.05 -0.20
C ALA A 177 -17.75 -4.08 -1.14
N ALA A 178 -17.14 -5.25 -1.27
CA ALA A 178 -17.71 -6.35 -2.03
C ALA A 178 -19.05 -6.80 -1.42
N PRO A 179 -20.07 -7.14 -2.23
CA PRO A 179 -21.31 -7.71 -1.74
C PRO A 179 -21.03 -8.96 -0.92
N ARG A 180 -21.78 -9.13 0.18
CA ARG A 180 -21.53 -10.22 1.14
C ARG A 180 -21.39 -11.58 0.45
N GLY A 181 -20.15 -12.05 0.43
CA GLY A 181 -19.73 -13.33 -0.10
C GLY A 181 -19.85 -13.49 -1.61
N ALA A 182 -19.68 -12.38 -2.32
CA ALA A 182 -19.00 -12.41 -3.61
C ALA A 182 -17.69 -13.20 -3.49
N ASP A 183 -17.33 -13.89 -4.56
CA ASP A 183 -16.17 -14.76 -4.60
C ASP A 183 -15.28 -14.31 -5.77
N PRO A 184 -14.06 -13.82 -5.51
CA PRO A 184 -13.12 -13.47 -6.57
C PRO A 184 -12.60 -14.72 -7.29
N GLY A 185 -12.82 -15.92 -6.73
CA GLY A 185 -12.28 -17.18 -7.26
C GLY A 185 -10.78 -17.32 -7.05
N GLU A 186 -10.21 -16.49 -6.17
CA GLU A 186 -8.77 -16.36 -5.93
C GLU A 186 -8.48 -16.26 -4.43
N GLN A 187 -7.22 -16.49 -4.06
CA GLN A 187 -6.75 -16.40 -2.68
C GLN A 187 -5.52 -15.50 -2.60
N ARG A 188 -5.49 -14.64 -1.59
CA ARG A 188 -4.33 -13.80 -1.29
C ARG A 188 -3.19 -14.62 -0.70
N LEU A 189 -1.96 -14.32 -1.09
CA LEU A 189 -0.78 -14.93 -0.49
C LEU A 189 -0.56 -14.40 0.94
N TYR A 190 -0.29 -15.30 1.87
CA TYR A 190 0.04 -14.99 3.26
C TYR A 190 1.15 -15.92 3.72
N GLY A 191 2.05 -15.42 4.57
CA GLY A 191 3.11 -16.26 5.09
C GLY A 191 4.00 -15.58 6.11
N LYS A 192 4.97 -16.36 6.56
CA LYS A 192 6.03 -15.92 7.46
C LYS A 192 7.33 -15.76 6.66
N LEU A 193 7.90 -14.56 6.72
CA LEU A 193 9.13 -14.19 6.05
C LEU A 193 10.28 -14.13 7.07
N GLU A 194 11.26 -15.00 6.92
CA GLU A 194 12.51 -15.00 7.66
C GLU A 194 13.57 -14.24 6.85
N THR A 195 14.28 -13.34 7.54
CA THR A 195 15.29 -12.46 6.95
C THR A 195 16.47 -12.32 7.89
N ARG A 196 17.58 -11.77 7.39
CA ARG A 196 18.75 -11.46 8.22
C ARG A 196 18.50 -10.40 9.29
N ILE A 197 17.49 -9.54 9.09
CA ILE A 197 17.18 -8.43 9.99
C ILE A 197 16.06 -8.74 10.98
N GLY A 198 15.37 -9.86 10.81
CA GLY A 198 14.28 -10.30 11.67
C GLY A 198 13.26 -11.18 10.94
N SER A 199 12.11 -11.39 11.58
CA SER A 199 10.98 -12.07 10.95
C SER A 199 9.78 -11.14 10.81
N PHE A 200 9.07 -11.31 9.70
CA PHE A 200 7.85 -10.61 9.35
C PHE A 200 6.75 -11.63 9.08
N GLU A 201 5.51 -11.21 9.29
CA GLU A 201 4.35 -12.08 9.07
C GLU A 201 3.19 -11.22 8.59
N GLY A 202 2.60 -11.61 7.47
CA GLY A 202 1.57 -10.80 6.82
C GLY A 202 1.16 -11.34 5.47
N PHE A 203 0.37 -10.54 4.76
CA PHE A 203 0.09 -10.79 3.36
C PHE A 203 1.31 -10.48 2.51
N ILE A 204 1.52 -11.28 1.47
CA ILE A 204 2.75 -11.26 0.67
C ILE A 204 2.43 -10.77 -0.73
N GLN A 205 3.30 -9.93 -1.26
CA GLN A 205 3.45 -9.70 -2.70
C GLN A 205 4.89 -10.02 -3.08
N TRP A 206 5.07 -11.02 -3.93
CA TRP A 206 6.37 -11.44 -4.43
C TRP A 206 6.78 -10.57 -5.60
N ASP A 207 8.07 -10.23 -5.70
CA ASP A 207 8.65 -9.39 -6.75
C ASP A 207 7.91 -8.07 -7.07
N LYS A 208 7.11 -7.55 -6.14
CA LYS A 208 6.18 -6.42 -6.35
C LYS A 208 5.04 -6.69 -7.36
N GLU A 209 4.84 -7.92 -7.81
CA GLU A 209 3.77 -8.30 -8.75
C GLU A 209 2.86 -9.36 -8.13
N GLU A 210 3.35 -10.58 -7.86
CA GLU A 210 2.48 -11.71 -7.52
C GLU A 210 1.91 -11.65 -6.10
N CYS A 211 0.59 -11.51 -6.00
CA CYS A 211 -0.13 -11.43 -4.74
C CYS A 211 -1.27 -12.47 -4.61
N LEU A 212 -1.56 -13.23 -5.68
CA LEU A 212 -2.60 -14.26 -5.75
C LEU A 212 -2.04 -15.67 -5.85
N ALA A 213 -2.83 -16.63 -5.38
CA ALA A 213 -2.52 -18.06 -5.47
C ALA A 213 -2.44 -18.59 -6.92
N SER A 214 -3.10 -17.93 -7.88
CA SER A 214 -3.04 -18.29 -9.30
C SER A 214 -1.88 -17.66 -10.06
N ASP A 215 -1.27 -16.61 -9.51
CA ASP A 215 -0.04 -16.01 -10.04
C ASP A 215 1.09 -17.03 -10.01
N ARG A 216 2.16 -16.76 -10.76
CA ARG A 216 3.14 -17.78 -11.15
C ARG A 216 4.54 -17.32 -10.79
N LEU A 217 5.28 -18.22 -10.14
CA LEU A 217 6.71 -18.10 -9.97
C LEU A 217 7.40 -18.75 -11.17
N ASP A 218 8.15 -17.96 -11.92
CA ASP A 218 8.87 -18.39 -13.11
C ASP A 218 10.37 -18.60 -12.83
N GLY A 219 10.94 -19.61 -13.47
CA GLY A 219 12.37 -19.88 -13.38
C GLY A 219 12.80 -21.06 -14.22
N GLU A 220 14.09 -21.37 -14.16
CA GLU A 220 14.70 -22.44 -14.92
C GLU A 220 15.24 -23.54 -13.98
N THR A 221 15.05 -24.79 -14.39
CA THR A 221 15.66 -25.98 -13.81
C THR A 221 16.65 -26.60 -14.80
N GLU A 222 17.37 -27.66 -14.39
CA GLU A 222 18.23 -28.42 -15.32
C GLU A 222 17.44 -29.04 -16.49
N ASP A 223 16.14 -29.30 -16.30
CA ASP A 223 15.26 -29.91 -17.30
C ASP A 223 14.57 -28.87 -18.21
N GLY A 224 14.71 -27.58 -17.91
CA GLY A 224 14.15 -26.46 -18.68
C GLY A 224 13.36 -25.46 -17.84
N GLU A 225 12.65 -24.57 -18.54
CA GLU A 225 11.76 -23.57 -17.96
C GLU A 225 10.64 -24.24 -17.15
N LEU A 226 10.36 -23.66 -15.99
CA LEU A 226 9.33 -24.10 -15.07
C LEU A 226 8.59 -22.88 -14.55
N SER A 227 7.26 -23.00 -14.52
CA SER A 227 6.36 -21.96 -14.10
C SER A 227 5.36 -22.56 -13.11
N ILE A 228 5.37 -22.09 -11.87
CA ILE A 228 4.71 -22.74 -10.73
C ILE A 228 3.64 -21.81 -10.16
N PRO A 229 2.36 -22.23 -10.06
CA PRO A 229 1.35 -21.43 -9.37
C PRO A 229 1.75 -21.20 -7.90
N MET A 230 1.73 -19.95 -7.44
CA MET A 230 2.12 -19.54 -6.09
C MET A 230 1.34 -20.32 -5.01
N GLY A 231 0.04 -20.56 -5.23
CA GLY A 231 -0.82 -21.31 -4.32
C GLY A 231 -0.44 -22.79 -4.14
N SER A 232 0.43 -23.34 -5.00
CA SER A 232 0.97 -24.70 -4.88
C SER A 232 2.27 -24.76 -4.09
N ILE A 233 2.91 -23.62 -3.83
CA ILE A 233 4.18 -23.50 -3.12
C ILE A 233 3.91 -23.50 -1.61
N ALA A 234 4.70 -24.28 -0.88
CA ALA A 234 4.72 -24.27 0.58
C ALA A 234 5.83 -23.37 1.11
N ARG A 235 6.97 -23.33 0.41
CA ARG A 235 8.15 -22.57 0.83
C ARG A 235 9.00 -22.13 -0.35
N ILE A 236 9.60 -20.95 -0.22
CA ILE A 236 10.72 -20.48 -1.05
C ILE A 236 11.89 -20.15 -0.11
N GLU A 237 13.07 -20.70 -0.38
CA GLU A 237 14.29 -20.44 0.40
C GLU A 237 15.38 -19.94 -0.52
N ARG A 238 16.02 -18.82 -0.17
CA ARG A 238 17.05 -18.21 -1.01
C ARG A 238 18.28 -19.11 -1.09
N HIS A 239 18.80 -19.29 -2.31
CA HIS A 239 20.02 -20.05 -2.56
C HIS A 239 21.07 -19.17 -3.25
N GLY A 240 21.64 -18.24 -2.47
CA GLY A 240 22.59 -17.24 -2.98
C GLY A 240 21.90 -16.15 -3.81
N SER A 241 22.67 -15.43 -4.63
CA SER A 241 22.11 -14.33 -5.42
C SER A 241 21.39 -14.78 -6.69
N GLN A 242 21.61 -16.01 -7.18
CA GLN A 242 21.15 -16.43 -8.52
C GLN A 242 20.11 -17.56 -8.50
N GLY A 243 19.40 -17.77 -7.40
CA GLY A 243 18.44 -18.85 -7.33
C GLY A 243 17.79 -19.02 -5.98
N CYS A 244 16.76 -19.85 -5.95
CA CYS A 244 16.08 -20.31 -4.76
C CYS A 244 15.79 -21.81 -4.82
N GLU A 245 15.47 -22.37 -3.66
CA GLU A 245 14.89 -23.70 -3.51
C GLU A 245 13.39 -23.53 -3.20
N VAL A 246 12.55 -24.22 -3.95
CA VAL A 246 11.08 -24.13 -3.86
C VAL A 246 10.54 -25.49 -3.46
N THR A 247 9.87 -25.56 -2.33
CA THR A 247 9.16 -26.75 -1.87
C THR A 247 7.67 -26.57 -2.15
N LEU A 248 7.07 -27.50 -2.89
CA LEU A 248 5.64 -27.54 -3.15
C LEU A 248 4.88 -28.17 -1.98
N LYS A 249 3.58 -27.85 -1.87
CA LYS A 249 2.67 -28.43 -0.87
C LYS A 249 2.53 -29.95 -0.96
N ASP A 250 2.84 -30.55 -2.12
CA ASP A 250 2.86 -32.00 -2.30
C ASP A 250 4.21 -32.67 -1.97
N GLY A 251 5.20 -31.88 -1.52
CA GLY A 251 6.51 -32.34 -1.06
C GLY A 251 7.57 -32.49 -2.16
N ARG A 252 7.30 -32.04 -3.39
CA ARG A 252 8.34 -31.91 -4.42
C ARG A 252 9.19 -30.68 -4.18
N ASP A 253 10.48 -30.80 -4.47
CA ASP A 253 11.45 -29.70 -4.36
C ASP A 253 12.04 -29.38 -5.73
N TYR A 254 12.20 -28.09 -6.01
CA TYR A 254 12.79 -27.57 -7.24
C TYR A 254 13.85 -26.53 -6.91
N ARG A 255 14.95 -26.54 -7.65
CA ARG A 255 15.92 -25.46 -7.61
C ARG A 255 15.71 -24.58 -8.84
N LEU A 256 15.30 -23.34 -8.62
CA LEU A 256 15.02 -22.38 -9.69
C LEU A 256 16.13 -21.34 -9.78
N ARG A 257 16.40 -20.88 -11.00
CA ARG A 257 17.35 -19.81 -11.35
C ARG A 257 16.87 -19.07 -12.60
N GLY A 258 17.59 -18.04 -13.01
CA GLY A 258 17.49 -17.49 -14.38
C GLY A 258 16.29 -16.60 -14.67
N SER A 259 15.49 -16.27 -13.65
CA SER A 259 14.40 -15.29 -13.72
C SER A 259 14.55 -14.27 -12.59
N ASN A 260 14.03 -13.05 -12.80
CA ASN A 260 13.92 -11.99 -11.79
C ASN A 260 13.14 -12.45 -10.55
N ASP A 261 12.18 -13.37 -10.72
CA ASP A 261 11.41 -13.91 -9.61
C ASP A 261 12.26 -14.71 -8.61
N VAL A 262 13.45 -15.17 -9.00
CA VAL A 262 14.24 -16.14 -8.22
C VAL A 262 15.71 -15.75 -8.07
N ASN A 263 16.09 -14.50 -8.35
CA ASN A 263 17.47 -14.01 -8.24
C ASN A 263 17.54 -12.57 -7.66
N ASP A 264 18.73 -11.98 -7.71
CA ASP A 264 19.04 -10.63 -7.24
C ASP A 264 18.46 -9.50 -8.10
N ASP A 265 17.84 -9.82 -9.24
CA ASP A 265 17.04 -8.87 -10.00
C ASP A 265 15.61 -8.75 -9.42
N ASN A 266 15.26 -9.55 -8.40
CA ASN A 266 14.00 -9.42 -7.68
C ASN A 266 13.87 -8.02 -7.07
N ARG A 267 12.81 -7.30 -7.43
CA ARG A 267 12.46 -5.95 -7.00
C ARG A 267 12.07 -5.86 -5.53
N GLY A 268 11.84 -7.00 -4.87
CA GLY A 268 11.63 -7.10 -3.44
C GLY A 268 10.36 -7.88 -3.07
N ILE A 269 10.39 -8.46 -1.89
CA ILE A 269 9.28 -9.21 -1.32
C ILE A 269 8.55 -8.28 -0.35
N MET A 270 7.32 -7.89 -0.70
CA MET A 270 6.51 -7.04 0.16
C MET A 270 5.75 -7.87 1.18
N VAL A 271 5.68 -7.36 2.41
CA VAL A 271 4.86 -7.92 3.49
C VAL A 271 4.02 -6.82 4.15
N GLU A 272 2.71 -7.03 4.19
CA GLU A 272 1.77 -6.23 5.00
C GLU A 272 1.84 -6.68 6.45
N ASP A 273 2.85 -6.20 7.18
CA ASP A 273 3.06 -6.53 8.59
C ASP A 273 2.25 -5.57 9.47
N LYS A 274 1.39 -6.13 10.32
CA LYS A 274 0.53 -5.35 11.23
C LYS A 274 1.27 -4.32 12.10
N ARG A 275 2.57 -4.54 12.36
CA ARG A 275 3.39 -3.66 13.20
C ARG A 275 3.83 -2.42 12.44
N TYR A 276 4.13 -2.57 11.16
CA TYR A 276 4.86 -1.58 10.37
C TYR A 276 4.04 -0.98 9.23
N GLY A 277 2.98 -1.65 8.77
CA GLY A 277 2.40 -1.38 7.46
C GLY A 277 3.15 -2.21 6.41
N ARG A 278 3.47 -1.60 5.27
CA ARG A 278 4.17 -2.29 4.20
C ARG A 278 5.68 -2.25 4.44
N VAL A 279 6.31 -3.42 4.39
CA VAL A 279 7.77 -3.57 4.41
C VAL A 279 8.20 -4.28 3.13
N VAL A 280 9.21 -3.77 2.44
CA VAL A 280 9.83 -4.41 1.28
C VAL A 280 11.18 -4.98 1.69
N ILE A 281 11.33 -6.29 1.56
CA ILE A 281 12.58 -6.99 1.82
C ILE A 281 13.27 -7.28 0.50
N TYR A 282 14.48 -6.75 0.32
CA TYR A 282 15.28 -7.01 -0.87
C TYR A 282 15.90 -8.42 -0.83
N TRP A 283 16.23 -8.93 -2.01
CA TRP A 283 16.71 -10.30 -2.21
C TRP A 283 17.88 -10.66 -1.29
N ASP A 284 18.81 -9.74 -1.07
CA ASP A 284 19.99 -10.01 -0.25
C ASP A 284 19.64 -10.25 1.22
N GLU A 285 18.60 -9.61 1.75
CA GLU A 285 18.18 -9.75 3.14
C GLU A 285 17.17 -10.89 3.35
N PHE A 286 16.52 -11.33 2.28
CA PHE A 286 15.62 -12.48 2.27
C PHE A 286 16.36 -13.80 2.56
N ASP A 287 15.82 -14.62 3.47
CA ASP A 287 16.32 -15.98 3.68
C ASP A 287 15.27 -17.02 3.29
N ARG A 288 14.04 -16.89 3.80
CA ARG A 288 12.98 -17.89 3.55
C ARG A 288 11.59 -17.35 3.73
N LEU A 289 10.67 -17.77 2.87
CA LEU A 289 9.24 -17.54 2.98
C LEU A 289 8.53 -18.89 3.16
N ASP A 290 7.79 -19.03 4.25
CA ASP A 290 6.87 -20.15 4.48
C ASP A 290 5.43 -19.67 4.25
N PHE A 291 4.74 -20.20 3.24
CA PHE A 291 3.37 -19.83 2.91
C PHE A 291 2.36 -20.55 3.82
N GLU A 292 1.29 -19.86 4.20
CA GLU A 292 0.20 -20.41 5.00
C GLU A 292 -1.16 -20.14 4.35
N ASP A 293 -2.03 -21.16 4.35
CA ASP A 293 -3.40 -21.01 3.85
C ASP A 293 -4.24 -20.23 4.86
N ARG A 294 -4.67 -19.02 4.48
CA ARG A 294 -5.63 -18.21 5.26
C ARG A 294 -7.00 -18.19 4.62
N LYS A 295 -8.01 -17.96 5.45
CA LYS A 295 -9.41 -17.85 5.00
C LYS A 295 -9.83 -16.40 4.77
N ASP A 296 -9.13 -15.44 5.37
CA ASP A 296 -9.32 -14.01 5.19
C ASP A 296 -8.31 -13.43 4.21
N SER A 297 -8.70 -12.39 3.49
CA SER A 297 -7.86 -11.63 2.55
C SER A 297 -7.40 -10.27 3.09
N GLY A 298 -7.65 -9.99 4.37
CA GLY A 298 -7.21 -8.78 5.05
C GLY A 298 -8.35 -7.82 5.38
N ARG A 299 -8.01 -6.54 5.55
CA ARG A 299 -8.96 -5.49 5.95
C ARG A 299 -9.91 -5.17 4.81
N GLY A 300 -11.20 -5.07 5.10
CA GLY A 300 -12.19 -4.69 4.09
C GLY A 300 -12.23 -3.19 3.82
N TYR A 301 -12.87 -2.79 2.72
CA TYR A 301 -13.05 -1.38 2.34
C TYR A 301 -13.51 -0.48 3.51
N ASP A 302 -14.48 -0.94 4.30
CA ASP A 302 -15.05 -0.16 5.41
C ASP A 302 -14.15 -0.09 6.67
N ASP A 303 -13.06 -0.84 6.70
CA ASP A 303 -12.06 -0.79 7.78
C ASP A 303 -11.09 0.39 7.62
N TYR A 304 -10.98 0.97 6.42
CA TYR A 304 -10.16 2.15 6.11
C TYR A 304 -10.94 3.44 6.36
N LYS A 305 -11.37 3.61 7.62
CA LYS A 305 -12.09 4.80 8.10
C LYS A 305 -11.26 5.54 9.14
N GLY A 306 -11.64 6.78 9.42
CA GLY A 306 -10.98 7.58 10.44
C GLY A 306 -9.72 8.29 9.95
N GLN A 307 -9.69 8.65 8.66
CA GLN A 307 -8.75 9.63 8.14
C GLN A 307 -8.95 10.95 8.88
N LYS A 308 -7.88 11.46 9.47
CA LYS A 308 -7.85 12.69 10.24
C LYS A 308 -6.60 13.48 9.89
N PRO A 309 -6.62 14.81 10.02
CA PRO A 309 -5.41 15.60 9.95
C PRO A 309 -4.38 15.15 10.98
N LEU A 310 -3.10 15.17 10.62
CA LEU A 310 -2.00 15.00 11.56
C LEU A 310 -2.08 16.09 12.62
N SER A 311 -1.89 15.70 13.87
CA SER A 311 -1.82 16.63 14.97
C SER A 311 -0.91 16.08 16.05
N GLY A 312 -0.36 16.96 16.86
CA GLY A 312 0.63 16.54 17.83
C GLY A 312 1.26 17.67 18.60
N THR A 313 2.33 17.34 19.32
CA THR A 313 3.19 18.29 20.01
C THR A 313 4.60 18.20 19.42
N VAL A 314 5.12 19.32 18.96
CA VAL A 314 6.49 19.45 18.46
C VAL A 314 7.31 20.18 19.52
N VAL A 315 8.46 19.60 19.87
CA VAL A 315 9.43 20.19 20.78
C VAL A 315 10.62 20.68 19.96
N GLY A 316 10.92 21.98 20.04
CA GLY A 316 12.10 22.58 19.42
C GLY A 316 13.36 22.32 20.25
N LYS A 317 14.54 22.37 19.62
CA LYS A 317 15.85 22.24 20.31
C LYS A 317 16.16 23.39 21.28
N ASP A 318 15.39 24.47 21.22
CA ASP A 318 15.40 25.56 22.20
C ASP A 318 14.53 25.26 23.44
N GLY A 319 13.83 24.12 23.44
CA GLY A 319 12.92 23.67 24.49
C GLY A 319 11.49 24.20 24.37
N GLU A 320 11.17 25.00 23.35
CA GLU A 320 9.81 25.47 23.10
C GLU A 320 8.91 24.31 22.66
N LYS A 321 7.64 24.37 23.06
CA LYS A 321 6.63 23.34 22.74
C LYS A 321 5.48 23.96 21.97
N HIS A 322 5.15 23.36 20.85
CA HIS A 322 4.07 23.82 19.97
C HIS A 322 3.10 22.67 19.74
N ARG A 323 1.82 22.91 19.94
CA ARG A 323 0.77 21.90 19.80
C ARG A 323 -0.24 22.36 18.76
N GLY A 324 -0.62 21.48 17.84
CA GLY A 324 -1.53 21.87 16.77
C GLY A 324 -1.72 20.78 15.73
N ARG A 325 -2.36 21.17 14.62
CA ARG A 325 -2.35 20.38 13.39
C ARG A 325 -0.98 20.50 12.74
N ILE A 326 -0.44 19.39 12.26
CA ILE A 326 0.89 19.29 11.68
C ILE A 326 0.74 19.05 10.18
N VAL A 327 1.59 19.71 9.39
CA VAL A 327 1.94 19.26 8.04
C VAL A 327 3.39 18.86 8.12
N PHE A 328 3.62 17.57 7.94
CA PHE A 328 4.92 16.93 7.92
C PHE A 328 5.52 17.04 6.53
N ASP A 329 6.84 17.24 6.48
CA ASP A 329 7.64 17.52 5.28
C ASP A 329 7.12 18.63 4.36
N LEU A 330 6.03 19.34 4.68
CA LEU A 330 5.26 20.24 3.81
C LEU A 330 4.31 19.56 2.80
N ASP A 331 4.04 18.26 2.90
CA ASP A 331 3.00 17.66 2.06
C ASP A 331 2.19 16.56 2.73
N GLU A 332 2.69 15.84 3.73
CA GLU A 332 1.84 14.94 4.52
C GLU A 332 1.10 15.70 5.61
N SER A 333 -0.22 15.69 5.54
CA SER A 333 -1.10 16.39 6.47
C SER A 333 -2.17 15.51 7.10
N ALA A 334 -2.23 14.22 6.75
CA ALA A 334 -3.20 13.27 7.29
C ALA A 334 -2.56 11.97 7.81
N ASN A 335 -3.24 11.31 8.76
CA ASN A 335 -2.75 10.09 9.41
C ASN A 335 -2.72 8.84 8.52
N TRP A 336 -3.33 8.87 7.34
CA TRP A 336 -3.31 7.75 6.40
C TRP A 336 -2.12 7.81 5.44
N GLU A 337 -1.48 8.98 5.30
CA GLU A 337 -0.26 9.14 4.52
C GLU A 337 0.90 8.37 5.16
N MET A 338 1.96 8.15 4.39
CA MET A 338 3.06 7.26 4.75
C MET A 338 4.27 8.05 5.24
N LEU A 339 4.90 7.54 6.28
CA LEU A 339 6.27 7.84 6.65
C LEU A 339 7.17 6.80 5.99
N ASN A 340 8.09 7.24 5.14
CA ASN A 340 8.93 6.37 4.34
C ASN A 340 10.38 6.40 4.84
N GLY A 341 11.04 5.25 4.80
CA GLY A 341 12.47 5.17 5.08
C GLY A 341 13.00 3.75 5.03
N ASN A 342 14.32 3.64 5.00
CA ASN A 342 15.02 2.36 5.00
C ASN A 342 15.54 2.04 6.39
N TRP A 343 15.64 0.76 6.72
CA TRP A 343 16.40 0.31 7.87
C TRP A 343 16.98 -1.07 7.61
N ARG A 344 18.32 -1.17 7.62
CA ARG A 344 19.07 -2.41 7.35
C ARG A 344 18.65 -3.07 6.03
N ASP A 345 18.70 -2.31 4.94
CA ASP A 345 18.38 -2.79 3.59
C ASP A 345 16.95 -3.37 3.45
N ALA A 346 16.02 -2.84 4.24
CA ALA A 346 14.58 -3.03 4.06
C ALA A 346 13.88 -1.67 3.99
N GLU A 347 12.93 -1.53 3.08
CA GLU A 347 12.14 -0.32 2.88
C GLU A 347 10.85 -0.40 3.70
N TYR A 348 10.53 0.67 4.42
CA TYR A 348 9.34 0.79 5.26
C TYR A 348 8.44 1.89 4.72
N ASN A 349 7.18 1.56 4.51
CA ASN A 349 6.09 2.49 4.18
C ASN A 349 5.08 2.42 5.33
N ILE A 350 5.22 3.32 6.31
CA ILE A 350 4.51 3.27 7.60
C ILE A 350 3.39 4.30 7.61
N PRO A 351 2.11 3.91 7.69
CA PRO A 351 1.03 4.89 7.86
C PRO A 351 1.26 5.73 9.12
N PHE A 352 1.15 7.05 9.03
CA PHE A 352 1.33 7.95 10.20
C PHE A 352 0.40 7.59 11.38
N ALA A 353 -0.73 6.93 11.12
CA ALA A 353 -1.62 6.36 12.14
C ALA A 353 -0.88 5.38 13.09
N LEU A 354 0.18 4.72 12.63
CA LEU A 354 1.02 3.83 13.44
C LEU A 354 2.17 4.56 14.13
N VAL A 355 2.52 5.77 13.71
CA VAL A 355 3.65 6.54 14.25
C VAL A 355 3.22 7.25 15.53
N ALA A 356 3.94 7.01 16.63
CA ALA A 356 3.72 7.68 17.91
C ALA A 356 4.65 8.89 18.08
N ARG A 357 5.94 8.72 17.75
CA ARG A 357 6.95 9.76 17.92
C ARG A 357 8.07 9.64 16.90
N ILE A 358 8.61 10.78 16.50
CA ILE A 358 9.85 10.89 15.71
C ILE A 358 10.84 11.76 16.48
N GLU A 359 12.09 11.31 16.57
CA GLU A 359 13.24 12.11 17.04
C GLU A 359 14.14 12.38 15.83
N PRO A 360 14.04 13.59 15.23
CA PRO A 360 14.81 13.96 14.04
C PRO A 360 16.33 13.87 14.25
N GLY A 361 17.00 13.17 13.34
CA GLY A 361 18.46 13.23 13.20
C GLY A 361 18.89 13.82 11.86
N ARG A 362 20.20 13.74 11.60
CA ARG A 362 20.80 14.30 10.38
C ARG A 362 20.71 13.31 9.22
N ASP A 363 21.23 12.11 9.43
CA ASP A 363 21.34 11.07 8.41
C ASP A 363 20.30 9.95 8.62
N GLU A 364 19.74 9.86 9.83
CA GLU A 364 18.68 8.91 10.21
C GLU A 364 17.78 9.57 11.27
N SER A 365 16.55 9.07 11.44
CA SER A 365 15.66 9.46 12.53
C SER A 365 15.15 8.27 13.30
N ARG A 366 15.00 8.47 14.61
CA ARG A 366 14.45 7.44 15.49
C ARG A 366 12.93 7.55 15.52
N VAL A 367 12.26 6.46 15.18
CA VAL A 367 10.80 6.40 15.06
C VAL A 367 10.27 5.41 16.08
N LEU A 368 9.36 5.86 16.95
CA LEU A 368 8.61 5.01 17.87
C LEU A 368 7.21 4.81 17.32
N LEU A 369 6.81 3.55 17.15
CA LEU A 369 5.48 3.18 16.72
C LEU A 369 4.55 3.02 17.92
N ARG A 370 3.23 3.15 17.68
CA ARG A 370 2.20 3.00 18.72
C ARG A 370 2.16 1.60 19.33
N GLY A 371 2.64 0.59 18.60
CA GLY A 371 2.82 -0.78 19.11
C GLY A 371 3.99 -0.93 20.10
N GLY A 372 4.87 0.08 20.19
CA GLY A 372 6.05 0.09 21.04
C GLY A 372 7.34 -0.29 20.33
N GLU A 373 7.27 -0.70 19.06
CA GLU A 373 8.43 -0.94 18.21
C GLU A 373 9.19 0.36 17.93
N GLU A 374 10.51 0.23 17.79
CA GLU A 374 11.42 1.35 17.57
C GLU A 374 12.28 1.06 16.34
N LEU A 375 12.35 2.01 15.42
CA LEU A 375 13.08 1.94 14.16
C LEU A 375 14.06 3.11 14.06
N TRP A 376 15.17 2.88 13.35
CA TRP A 376 16.14 3.90 12.97
C TRP A 376 16.04 4.02 11.46
N LEU A 377 15.19 4.93 10.98
CA LEU A 377 14.91 5.07 9.55
C LEU A 377 15.89 6.03 8.90
N GLU A 378 16.45 5.63 7.78
CA GLU A 378 17.44 6.37 6.97
C GLU A 378 17.03 6.41 5.48
N ASP A 379 17.88 7.02 4.65
CA ASP A 379 17.79 7.00 3.17
C ASP A 379 16.41 7.40 2.59
N SER A 380 15.76 8.37 3.23
CA SER A 380 14.51 8.99 2.75
C SER A 380 14.46 10.47 3.13
N GLN A 381 13.74 11.27 2.35
CA GLN A 381 13.53 12.69 2.66
C GLN A 381 12.83 12.86 4.01
N ASP A 382 11.85 12.02 4.32
CA ASP A 382 11.00 12.11 5.50
C ASP A 382 11.78 12.02 6.81
N VAL A 383 12.94 11.37 6.82
CA VAL A 383 13.65 10.96 8.04
C VAL A 383 15.09 11.49 8.11
N THR A 384 15.51 12.35 7.18
CA THR A 384 16.88 12.89 7.11
C THR A 384 16.89 14.42 7.07
N GLU A 385 18.09 15.03 7.03
CA GLU A 385 18.26 16.49 6.92
C GLU A 385 17.68 17.11 5.66
N ASN A 386 17.25 16.29 4.70
CA ASN A 386 16.54 16.70 3.50
C ASN A 386 15.06 17.01 3.76
N ASN A 387 14.51 16.61 4.91
CA ASN A 387 13.14 16.95 5.28
C ASN A 387 12.95 18.49 5.28
N ASP A 388 11.92 18.97 4.60
CA ASP A 388 11.64 20.38 4.43
C ASP A 388 11.06 21.04 5.69
N GLY A 389 10.79 20.27 6.74
CA GLY A 389 10.37 20.72 8.06
C GLY A 389 8.87 20.58 8.30
N LEU A 390 8.36 21.28 9.32
CA LEU A 390 6.98 21.18 9.76
C LEU A 390 6.26 22.53 9.72
N LEU A 391 5.01 22.51 9.28
CA LEU A 391 4.04 23.57 9.60
C LEU A 391 3.16 23.12 10.75
N ILE A 392 3.00 24.00 11.75
CA ILE A 392 2.21 23.74 12.95
C ILE A 392 1.13 24.81 13.05
N PHE A 393 -0.12 24.40 12.91
CA PHE A 393 -1.30 25.26 13.01
C PHE A 393 -1.89 25.14 14.42
N ASP A 394 -1.66 26.16 15.26
CA ASP A 394 -2.26 26.25 16.59
C ASP A 394 -3.78 26.56 16.49
N GLN A 395 -4.55 26.18 17.51
CA GLN A 395 -5.99 26.43 17.53
C GLN A 395 -6.29 27.93 17.61
N GLY A 396 -6.72 28.49 16.49
CA GLY A 396 -7.20 29.87 16.39
C GLY A 396 -6.25 30.82 15.68
N ASP A 397 -5.06 30.36 15.25
CA ASP A 397 -4.21 31.12 14.34
C ASP A 397 -4.51 30.74 12.89
N ALA A 398 -4.59 31.74 12.02
CA ALA A 398 -4.70 31.54 10.58
C ALA A 398 -3.35 31.20 9.96
N ASP A 399 -2.25 31.61 10.61
CA ASP A 399 -0.90 31.48 10.10
C ASP A 399 -0.15 30.35 10.85
N PRO A 400 0.49 29.41 10.14
CA PRO A 400 1.26 28.35 10.79
C PRO A 400 2.61 28.84 11.33
N LEU A 401 3.10 28.18 12.37
CA LEU A 401 4.51 28.20 12.74
C LEU A 401 5.27 27.24 11.82
N TYR A 402 6.34 27.71 11.20
CA TYR A 402 7.29 26.88 10.47
C TYR A 402 8.52 26.56 11.31
N LEU A 403 8.86 25.28 11.44
CA LEU A 403 10.10 24.79 12.04
C LEU A 403 10.86 23.94 11.03
N ARG A 404 12.13 24.28 10.77
CA ARG A 404 13.01 23.44 9.96
C ARG A 404 13.35 22.17 10.69
N TRP A 405 13.61 21.09 9.95
CA TRP A 405 14.01 19.80 10.50
C TRP A 405 15.11 19.89 11.58
N GLN A 406 16.17 20.64 11.28
CA GLN A 406 17.31 20.81 12.18
C GLN A 406 16.98 21.53 13.50
N GLN A 407 15.84 22.23 13.59
CA GLN A 407 15.39 22.94 14.78
C GLN A 407 14.52 22.08 15.69
N ILE A 408 14.08 20.90 15.23
CA ILE A 408 13.16 20.03 15.95
C ILE A 408 13.95 19.03 16.79
N GLU A 409 13.56 18.88 18.06
CA GLU A 409 14.08 17.86 18.96
C GLU A 409 13.22 16.59 18.92
N SER A 410 11.90 16.73 18.95
CA SER A 410 10.98 15.60 18.84
C SER A 410 9.59 16.02 18.36
N ILE A 411 8.87 15.06 17.78
CA ILE A 411 7.51 15.18 17.29
C ILE A 411 6.69 14.07 17.94
N GLU A 412 5.67 14.41 18.72
CA GLU A 412 4.76 13.45 19.34
C GLU A 412 3.38 13.56 18.68
N PHE A 413 2.94 12.51 18.01
CA PHE A 413 1.68 12.49 17.26
C PHE A 413 0.49 12.08 18.15
N GLY A 414 -0.61 12.81 18.02
CA GLY A 414 -1.91 12.49 18.64
C GLY A 414 -2.62 11.31 17.96
N ASP A 415 -3.71 10.85 18.56
CA ASP A 415 -4.54 9.70 18.10
C ASP A 415 -5.67 10.07 17.10
#